data_AF-A0A2R5FQK5-F1
#
_entry.id   AF-A0A2R5FQK5-F1
#
_cell.length_a   1.000
_cell.length_b   1.000
_cell.length_c   1.000
_cell.angle_alpha   90.00
_cell.angle_beta   90.00
_cell.angle_gamma   90.00
#
_symmetry.space_group_name_H-M   'P 1'
#
loop_
_entity.id
_entity.type
_entity.pdbx_description
1 polymer ?
#
loop_
_entity_poly.entity_id
_entity_poly.type
_entity_poly.pdbx_seq_one_letter_code
_entity_poly.pdbx_strand_id
1 'polypeptide(L)'
;MGILTRITSAAKSSSNKSNESTLSTGGHGIDKNRVLAPTDPTVINPMNAGTWETVRTAPINDKPRYFNKAEADALKVVARQKREEARQAKRAYKSLKSLEEADAQVHTAHRGYIKKVADHELTKKRADATTARHLHTLRPEYAQLGFGLDRAENKAQQRIEELKAKIKEKY
;
A
#
# COMPACT_ATOMS: atom_id res chain seq x y z
N MET A 1 2.55 3.95 68.04
CA MET A 1 2.82 5.39 67.89
C MET A 1 4.11 5.56 67.10
N GLY A 2 4.09 6.37 66.02
CA GLY A 2 5.25 6.77 65.20
C GLY A 2 5.33 6.03 63.85
N ILE A 3 4.77 6.48 62.71
CA ILE A 3 4.91 7.74 61.93
C ILE A 3 6.20 7.78 61.07
N LEU A 4 6.03 7.35 59.82
CA LEU A 4 6.37 8.01 58.54
C LEU A 4 7.81 8.51 58.23
N THR A 5 8.28 8.01 57.07
CA THR A 5 8.93 8.69 55.92
C THR A 5 10.39 9.16 55.98
N ARG A 6 11.16 8.69 54.96
CA ARG A 6 11.90 9.44 53.90
C ARG A 6 12.80 8.42 53.18
N ILE A 7 12.48 7.92 51.98
CA ILE A 7 12.62 8.52 50.62
C ILE A 7 14.01 9.15 50.37
N THR A 8 14.58 8.78 49.20
CA THR A 8 15.86 9.17 48.57
C THR A 8 17.06 8.32 49.05
N SER A 9 17.86 7.66 48.23
CA SER A 9 18.19 7.87 46.81
C SER A 9 18.94 6.65 46.25
N ALA A 10 18.81 6.45 44.93
CA ALA A 10 19.73 5.75 44.02
C ALA A 10 19.92 4.22 44.20
N ALA A 11 20.04 3.38 43.18
CA ALA A 11 19.83 3.44 41.75
C ALA A 11 20.08 1.99 41.23
N LYS A 12 19.52 1.67 40.06
CA LYS A 12 19.89 0.56 39.16
C LYS A 12 19.48 -0.89 39.53
N SER A 13 18.35 -1.31 38.96
CA SER A 13 18.28 -2.47 38.05
C SER A 13 16.93 -2.42 37.31
N SER A 14 16.89 -1.79 36.13
CA SER A 14 16.88 -2.51 34.85
C SER A 14 15.73 -3.52 34.70
N SER A 15 14.53 -3.02 34.41
CA SER A 15 13.66 -3.70 33.45
C SER A 15 12.93 -2.65 32.63
N ASN A 16 13.65 -2.16 31.62
CA ASN A 16 13.08 -1.37 30.55
C ASN A 16 12.10 -2.31 29.83
N LYS A 17 10.81 -2.18 30.15
CA LYS A 17 9.74 -2.99 29.59
C LYS A 17 9.48 -2.47 28.18
N SER A 18 10.30 -2.90 27.23
CA SER A 18 10.11 -2.69 25.80
C SER A 18 8.88 -3.48 25.35
N ASN A 19 7.70 -2.94 25.62
CA ASN A 19 6.53 -3.18 24.78
C ASN A 19 6.68 -2.35 23.50
N GLU A 20 7.78 -2.57 22.77
CA GLU A 20 7.83 -2.18 21.37
C GLU A 20 6.94 -3.18 20.63
N SER A 21 5.75 -2.73 20.24
CA SER A 21 4.98 -3.40 19.21
C SER A 21 5.84 -3.39 17.94
N THR A 22 6.55 -4.49 17.69
CA THR A 22 7.39 -4.72 16.50
C THR A 22 6.62 -4.62 15.18
N LEU A 23 5.28 -4.49 15.22
CA LEU A 23 4.45 -4.15 14.05
C LEU A 23 4.54 -2.69 13.61
N SER A 24 4.98 -1.76 14.47
CA SER A 24 5.19 -0.36 14.05
C SER A 24 6.55 -0.14 13.38
N THR A 25 7.43 -1.14 13.42
CA THR A 25 8.75 -1.14 12.79
C THR A 25 8.73 -1.77 11.40
N GLY A 26 7.57 -1.75 10.73
CA GLY A 26 7.50 -2.10 9.31
C GLY A 26 8.28 -1.06 8.52
N GLY A 27 9.32 -1.50 7.80
CA GLY A 27 10.14 -0.70 6.87
C GLY A 27 9.34 -0.20 5.67
N HIS A 28 8.29 0.57 5.93
CA HIS A 28 7.27 1.03 4.99
C HIS A 28 7.24 2.56 4.92
N GLY A 29 8.40 3.21 5.13
CA GLY A 29 8.55 4.55 4.59
C GLY A 29 8.29 4.44 3.09
N ILE A 30 7.15 4.95 2.62
CA ILE A 30 6.85 4.99 1.19
C ILE A 30 8.01 5.77 0.58
N ASP A 31 8.84 5.06 -0.19
CA ASP A 31 9.98 5.67 -0.85
C ASP A 31 9.45 6.68 -1.86
N LYS A 32 9.48 7.96 -1.48
CA LYS A 32 8.99 9.08 -2.29
C LYS A 32 9.68 9.10 -3.65
N ASN A 33 10.96 8.71 -3.69
CA ASN A 33 11.72 8.65 -4.92
C ASN A 33 11.15 7.59 -5.85
N ARG A 34 10.68 6.46 -5.30
CA ARG A 34 10.05 5.38 -6.08
C ARG A 34 8.64 5.71 -6.56
N VAL A 35 7.86 6.47 -5.78
CA VAL A 35 6.49 6.86 -6.16
C VAL A 35 6.48 7.99 -7.20
N LEU A 36 7.43 8.92 -7.09
CA LEU A 36 7.55 10.06 -8.02
C LEU A 36 8.47 9.77 -9.21
N ALA A 37 9.13 8.61 -9.25
CA ALA A 37 9.91 8.19 -10.39
C ALA A 37 9.01 8.05 -11.64
N PRO A 38 9.51 8.41 -12.82
CA PRO A 38 8.80 8.18 -14.07
C PRO A 38 8.58 6.68 -14.28
N THR A 39 7.47 6.34 -14.92
CA THR A 39 7.12 4.93 -15.22
C THR A 39 8.09 4.30 -16.22
N ASP A 40 8.69 5.11 -17.10
CA ASP A 40 9.72 4.71 -18.04
C ASP A 40 10.72 5.89 -18.25
N PRO A 41 12.03 5.64 -18.42
CA PRO A 41 13.04 6.67 -18.63
C PRO A 41 12.81 7.58 -19.85
N THR A 42 12.07 7.14 -20.86
CA THR A 42 11.80 7.91 -22.09
C THR A 42 10.54 8.78 -22.01
N VAL A 43 9.79 8.72 -20.90
CA VAL A 43 8.55 9.50 -20.75
C VAL A 43 8.87 10.99 -20.69
N ILE A 44 8.17 11.76 -21.53
CA ILE A 44 8.27 13.22 -21.52
C ILE A 44 7.71 13.73 -20.21
N ASN A 45 8.55 14.40 -19.43
CA ASN A 45 8.21 14.99 -18.14
C ASN A 45 9.07 16.26 -17.91
N PRO A 46 8.85 17.04 -16.84
CA PRO A 46 9.63 18.25 -16.60
C PRO A 46 11.16 18.02 -16.51
N MET A 47 11.60 16.81 -16.19
CA MET A 47 13.01 16.41 -16.11
C MET A 47 13.54 15.80 -17.42
N ASN A 48 12.65 15.46 -18.36
CA ASN A 48 12.94 14.95 -19.70
C ASN A 48 11.97 15.61 -20.70
N ALA A 49 12.27 16.84 -21.13
CA ALA A 49 11.37 17.66 -21.94
C ALA A 49 11.31 17.26 -23.44
N GLY A 50 11.96 16.15 -23.82
CA GLY A 50 12.14 15.79 -25.23
C GLY A 50 12.98 16.81 -26.01
N THR A 51 13.01 16.66 -27.33
CA THR A 51 13.71 17.56 -28.24
C THR A 51 12.82 18.70 -28.72
N TRP A 52 13.31 19.93 -28.64
CA TRP A 52 12.64 21.15 -29.13
C TRP A 52 12.92 21.45 -30.61
N GLU A 53 13.37 20.44 -31.36
CA GLU A 53 13.80 20.61 -32.74
C GLU A 53 12.64 20.93 -33.68
N THR A 54 12.92 21.75 -34.69
CA THR A 54 11.95 22.12 -35.73
C THR A 54 12.27 21.38 -37.02
N VAL A 55 11.29 20.64 -37.54
CA VAL A 55 11.43 19.94 -38.83
C VAL A 55 11.32 20.96 -39.96
N ARG A 56 12.42 21.22 -40.69
CA ARG A 56 12.42 22.03 -41.91
C ARG A 56 12.85 21.18 -43.10
N THR A 57 12.03 21.14 -44.15
CA THR A 57 12.32 20.37 -45.37
C THR A 57 13.15 21.15 -46.39
N ALA A 58 12.99 22.47 -46.45
CA ALA A 58 13.77 23.32 -47.33
C ALA A 58 14.56 24.35 -46.50
N PRO A 59 15.79 24.71 -46.90
CA PRO A 59 16.53 25.78 -46.28
C PRO A 59 15.81 27.12 -46.51
N ILE A 60 15.99 28.04 -45.57
CA ILE A 60 15.43 29.40 -45.69
C ILE A 60 16.17 30.10 -46.82
N ASN A 61 15.42 30.59 -47.82
CA ASN A 61 16.00 31.45 -48.85
C ASN A 61 15.99 32.90 -48.37
N ASP A 62 17.12 33.34 -47.82
CA ASP A 62 17.26 34.67 -47.20
C ASP A 62 17.55 35.79 -48.23
N LYS A 63 17.89 35.44 -49.48
CA LYS A 63 18.18 36.41 -50.56
C LYS A 63 17.23 36.22 -51.75
N PRO A 64 16.75 37.29 -52.39
CA PRO A 64 15.99 37.18 -53.63
C PRO A 64 16.82 36.50 -54.73
N ARG A 65 16.30 35.43 -55.33
CA ARG A 65 16.92 34.71 -56.46
C ARG A 65 15.82 34.21 -57.41
N TYR A 66 16.14 34.13 -58.71
CA TYR A 66 15.32 33.47 -59.72
C TYR A 66 15.49 31.95 -59.70
N PHE A 67 14.36 31.23 -59.83
CA PHE A 67 14.32 29.78 -60.00
C PHE A 67 14.06 29.44 -61.46
N ASN A 68 14.69 28.38 -61.96
CA ASN A 68 14.34 27.84 -63.28
C ASN A 68 13.08 26.96 -63.19
N LYS A 69 12.47 26.64 -64.34
CA LYS A 69 11.23 25.84 -64.39
C LYS A 69 11.38 24.46 -63.74
N ALA A 70 12.50 23.78 -63.97
CA ALA A 70 12.75 22.44 -63.43
C ALA A 70 12.91 22.45 -61.89
N GLU A 71 13.60 23.46 -61.35
CA GLU A 71 13.72 23.70 -59.91
C GLU A 71 12.36 23.97 -59.27
N ALA A 72 11.53 24.80 -59.91
CA ALA A 72 10.18 25.10 -59.43
C ALA A 72 9.26 23.87 -59.44
N ASP A 73 9.29 23.06 -60.51
CA ASP A 73 8.51 21.83 -60.62
C ASP A 73 8.97 20.77 -59.60
N ALA A 74 10.28 20.64 -59.36
CA ALA A 74 10.82 19.76 -58.31
C ALA A 74 10.34 20.18 -56.91
N LEU A 75 10.38 21.48 -56.60
CA LEU A 75 9.87 22.01 -55.33
C LEU A 75 8.37 21.74 -55.16
N LYS A 76 7.59 21.83 -56.23
CA LYS A 76 6.15 21.54 -56.21
C LYS A 76 5.88 20.07 -55.86
N VAL A 77 6.66 19.13 -56.39
CA VAL A 77 6.54 17.69 -56.07
C VAL A 77 6.88 17.43 -54.60
N VAL A 78 8.00 17.99 -54.12
CA VAL A 78 8.41 17.86 -52.71
C VAL A 78 7.36 18.46 -51.78
N ALA A 79 6.82 19.64 -52.11
CA ALA A 79 5.76 20.27 -51.33
C ALA A 79 4.49 19.41 -51.23
N ARG A 80 4.09 18.74 -52.33
CA ARG A 80 2.95 17.83 -52.33
C ARG A 80 3.19 16.61 -51.43
N GLN A 81 4.35 15.97 -51.57
CA GLN A 81 4.72 14.81 -50.75
C GLN A 81 4.71 15.17 -49.25
N LYS A 82 5.34 16.29 -48.87
CA LYS A 82 5.36 16.73 -47.47
C LYS A 82 3.99 17.09 -46.92
N ARG A 83 3.09 17.61 -47.75
CA ARG A 83 1.69 17.86 -47.37
C ARG A 83 0.96 16.55 -47.04
N GLU A 84 1.23 15.48 -47.79
CA GLU A 84 0.66 14.15 -47.53
C GLU A 84 1.26 13.53 -46.27
N GLU A 85 2.59 13.55 -46.11
CA GLU A 85 3.28 13.11 -44.90
C GLU A 85 2.78 13.85 -43.65
N ALA A 86 2.59 15.17 -43.72
CA ALA A 86 2.05 15.97 -42.61
C ALA A 86 0.62 15.55 -42.23
N ARG A 87 -0.23 15.18 -43.21
CA ARG A 87 -1.58 14.66 -42.94
C ARG A 87 -1.52 13.32 -42.22
N GLN A 88 -0.63 12.42 -42.62
CA GLN A 88 -0.45 11.14 -41.96
C GLN A 88 0.15 11.30 -40.56
N ALA A 89 1.16 12.18 -40.40
CA ALA A 89 1.74 12.50 -39.11
C ALA A 89 0.68 13.02 -38.12
N LYS A 90 -0.19 13.95 -38.56
CA LYS A 90 -1.31 14.44 -37.72
C LYS A 90 -2.24 13.31 -37.26
N ARG A 91 -2.53 12.34 -38.13
CA ARG A 91 -3.35 11.17 -37.80
C ARG A 91 -2.63 10.26 -36.82
N ALA A 92 -1.37 9.95 -37.08
CA ALA A 92 -0.53 9.14 -36.21
C ALA A 92 -0.43 9.74 -34.80
N TYR A 93 -0.12 11.04 -34.67
CA TYR A 93 -0.08 11.71 -33.37
C TYR A 93 -1.43 11.70 -32.65
N LYS A 94 -2.55 11.78 -33.36
CA LYS A 94 -3.88 11.63 -32.75
C LYS A 94 -4.08 10.22 -32.20
N SER A 95 -3.67 9.19 -32.95
CA SER A 95 -3.76 7.80 -32.49
C SER A 95 -2.82 7.53 -31.31
N LEU A 96 -1.57 8.01 -31.36
CA LEU A 96 -0.62 7.90 -30.26
C LEU A 96 -1.16 8.56 -28.98
N LYS A 97 -1.74 9.76 -29.09
CA LYS A 97 -2.41 10.40 -27.96
C LYS A 97 -3.52 9.53 -27.37
N SER A 98 -4.33 8.90 -28.22
CA SER A 98 -5.43 8.04 -27.75
C SER A 98 -4.92 6.77 -27.06
N LEU A 99 -3.75 6.24 -27.43
CA LEU A 99 -3.12 5.10 -26.76
C LEU A 99 -2.65 5.49 -25.36
N GLU A 100 -1.92 6.61 -25.25
CA GLU A 100 -1.45 7.14 -23.96
C GLU A 100 -2.63 7.43 -22.99
N GLU A 101 -3.75 7.96 -23.51
CA GLU A 101 -4.96 8.17 -22.73
C GLU A 101 -5.56 6.85 -22.21
N ALA A 102 -5.56 5.79 -23.02
CA ALA A 102 -6.04 4.47 -22.62
C ALA A 102 -5.13 3.83 -21.56
N ASP A 103 -3.82 3.91 -21.75
CA ASP A 103 -2.84 3.39 -20.80
C ASP A 103 -2.93 4.11 -19.44
N ALA A 104 -3.14 5.43 -19.46
CA ALA A 104 -3.38 6.21 -18.25
C ALA A 104 -4.67 5.78 -17.52
N GLN A 105 -5.75 5.47 -18.25
CA GLN A 105 -6.99 4.95 -17.65
C GLN A 105 -6.77 3.59 -16.96
N VAL A 106 -6.05 2.67 -17.60
CA VAL A 106 -5.73 1.37 -16.99
C VAL A 106 -4.86 1.56 -15.75
N HIS A 107 -3.83 2.40 -15.84
CA HIS A 107 -2.94 2.65 -14.71
C HIS A 107 -3.69 3.25 -13.51
N THR A 108 -4.52 4.28 -13.73
CA THR A 108 -5.31 4.92 -12.67
C THR A 108 -6.32 3.95 -12.03
N ALA A 109 -7.02 3.16 -12.84
CA ALA A 109 -7.94 2.13 -12.35
C ALA A 109 -7.23 1.08 -11.49
N HIS A 110 -6.08 0.58 -11.95
CA HIS A 110 -5.30 -0.41 -11.20
C HIS A 110 -4.78 0.14 -9.86
N ARG A 111 -4.30 1.38 -9.83
CA ARG A 111 -3.88 2.04 -8.56
C ARG A 111 -5.06 2.23 -7.61
N GLY A 112 -6.24 2.58 -8.14
CA GLY A 112 -7.48 2.65 -7.38
C GLY A 112 -7.87 1.29 -6.76
N TYR A 113 -7.76 0.21 -7.54
CA TYR A 113 -8.01 -1.15 -7.08
C TYR A 113 -7.06 -1.55 -5.93
N ILE A 114 -5.74 -1.37 -6.12
CA ILE A 114 -4.74 -1.69 -5.08
C ILE A 114 -5.07 -0.96 -3.76
N LYS A 115 -5.42 0.34 -3.84
CA LYS A 115 -5.82 1.12 -2.68
C LYS A 115 -7.00 0.48 -1.95
N LYS A 116 -8.06 0.08 -2.68
CA LYS A 116 -9.25 -0.53 -2.08
C LYS A 116 -8.96 -1.89 -1.45
N VAL A 117 -8.13 -2.71 -2.09
CA VAL A 117 -7.70 -3.99 -1.52
C VAL A 117 -6.98 -3.77 -0.18
N ALA A 118 -6.09 -2.77 -0.10
CA ALA A 118 -5.40 -2.42 1.14
C ALA A 118 -6.37 -1.94 2.24
N ASP A 119 -7.36 -1.10 1.90
CA ASP A 119 -8.39 -0.64 2.84
C ASP A 119 -9.23 -1.81 3.39
N HIS A 120 -9.60 -2.75 2.53
CA HIS A 120 -10.35 -3.95 2.93
C HIS A 120 -9.51 -4.86 3.82
N GLU A 121 -8.24 -5.06 3.50
CA GLU A 121 -7.34 -5.86 4.33
C GLU A 121 -7.18 -5.26 5.73
N LEU A 122 -6.99 -3.95 5.83
CA LEU A 122 -6.95 -3.26 7.12
C LEU A 122 -8.25 -3.46 7.92
N THR A 123 -9.40 -3.44 7.24
CA THR A 123 -10.70 -3.69 7.89
C THR A 123 -10.80 -5.11 8.43
N LYS A 124 -10.35 -6.12 7.68
CA LYS A 124 -10.27 -7.51 8.17
C LYS A 124 -9.36 -7.62 9.39
N LYS A 125 -8.16 -7.05 9.34
CA LYS A 125 -7.22 -7.07 10.48
C LYS A 125 -7.78 -6.36 11.71
N ARG A 126 -8.57 -5.30 11.54
CA ARG A 126 -9.28 -4.65 12.65
C ARG A 126 -10.34 -5.56 13.26
N ALA A 127 -11.09 -6.29 12.44
CA ALA A 127 -12.06 -7.27 12.93
C ALA A 127 -11.34 -8.40 13.68
N ASP A 128 -10.27 -8.97 13.11
CA ASP A 128 -9.43 -9.99 13.75
C ASP A 128 -8.91 -9.52 15.12
N ALA A 129 -8.37 -8.29 15.17
CA ALA A 129 -7.86 -7.71 16.42
C ALA A 129 -8.97 -7.50 17.46
N THR A 130 -10.18 -7.12 17.03
CA THR A 130 -11.33 -6.93 17.94
C THR A 130 -11.81 -8.25 18.49
N THR A 131 -11.91 -9.28 17.65
CA THR A 131 -12.24 -10.65 18.07
C THR A 131 -11.20 -11.20 19.03
N ALA A 132 -9.91 -11.05 18.72
CA ALA A 132 -8.83 -11.48 19.59
C ALA A 132 -8.91 -10.81 20.98
N ARG A 133 -9.15 -9.49 21.02
CA ARG A 133 -9.38 -8.77 22.28
C ARG A 133 -10.55 -9.35 23.06
N HIS A 134 -11.69 -9.59 22.41
CA HIS A 134 -12.87 -10.14 23.06
C HIS A 134 -12.62 -11.55 23.62
N LEU A 135 -11.98 -12.44 22.84
CA LEU A 135 -11.60 -13.76 23.32
C LEU A 135 -10.66 -13.69 24.53
N HIS A 136 -9.71 -12.74 24.54
CA HIS A 136 -8.87 -12.52 25.72
C HIS A 136 -9.67 -12.05 26.94
N THR A 137 -10.70 -11.21 26.76
CA THR A 137 -11.55 -10.76 27.87
C THR A 137 -12.39 -11.88 28.48
N LEU A 138 -12.77 -12.89 27.71
CA LEU A 138 -13.56 -14.03 28.21
C LEU A 138 -12.72 -15.04 29.02
N ARG A 139 -11.39 -15.08 28.82
CA ARG A 139 -10.51 -16.07 29.46
C ARG A 139 -10.69 -16.21 30.98
N PRO A 140 -10.79 -15.13 31.78
CA PRO A 140 -10.97 -15.24 33.23
C PRO A 140 -12.31 -15.88 33.62
N GLU A 141 -13.39 -15.58 32.89
CA GLU A 141 -14.71 -16.16 33.16
C GLU A 141 -14.74 -17.66 32.86
N TYR A 142 -14.13 -18.08 31.74
CA TYR A 142 -13.95 -19.51 31.44
C TYR A 142 -13.10 -20.22 32.51
N ALA A 143 -12.05 -19.57 33.02
CA ALA A 143 -11.27 -20.10 34.13
C ALA A 143 -12.11 -20.26 35.40
N GLN A 144 -12.95 -19.27 35.75
CA GLN A 144 -13.86 -19.35 36.89
C GLN A 144 -14.90 -20.46 36.75
N LEU A 145 -15.44 -20.67 35.54
CA LEU A 145 -16.35 -21.79 35.25
C LEU A 145 -15.67 -23.14 35.47
N GLY A 146 -14.42 -23.31 35.01
CA GLY A 146 -13.62 -24.51 35.27
C GLY A 146 -13.45 -24.79 36.77
N PHE A 147 -13.01 -23.78 37.53
CA PHE A 147 -12.89 -23.90 38.99
C PHE A 147 -14.22 -24.25 39.69
N GLY A 148 -15.35 -23.78 39.14
CA GLY A 148 -16.69 -24.11 39.63
C GLY A 148 -17.05 -25.58 39.45
N LEU A 149 -16.70 -26.16 38.29
CA LEU A 149 -16.90 -27.58 37.99
C LEU A 149 -16.04 -28.47 38.90
N ASP A 150 -14.75 -28.15 39.03
CA ASP A 150 -13.84 -28.90 39.92
C ASP A 150 -14.36 -28.91 41.36
N ARG A 151 -14.91 -27.80 41.84
CA ARG A 151 -15.50 -27.70 43.18
C ARG A 151 -16.76 -28.57 43.31
N ALA A 152 -17.60 -28.63 42.28
CA ALA A 152 -18.80 -29.47 42.28
C ALA A 152 -18.45 -30.96 42.26
N GLU A 153 -17.46 -31.35 41.45
CA GLU A 153 -16.95 -32.71 41.36
C GLU A 153 -16.36 -33.18 42.71
N ASN A 154 -15.50 -32.35 43.33
CA ASN A 154 -14.95 -32.66 44.65
C ASN A 154 -16.04 -32.86 45.72
N LYS A 155 -17.09 -32.02 45.71
CA LYS A 155 -18.24 -32.20 46.64
C LYS A 155 -19.01 -33.48 46.37
N ALA A 156 -19.22 -33.85 45.11
CA ALA A 156 -19.89 -35.09 44.75
C ALA A 156 -19.08 -36.30 45.20
N GLN A 157 -17.76 -36.28 44.97
CA GLN A 157 -16.85 -37.35 45.39
C GLN A 157 -16.82 -37.53 46.91
N GLN A 158 -16.72 -36.44 47.67
CA GLN A 158 -16.81 -36.46 49.14
C GLN A 158 -18.11 -37.12 49.61
N ARG A 159 -19.26 -36.77 49.03
CA ARG A 159 -20.54 -37.43 49.38
C ARG A 159 -20.57 -38.90 49.02
N ILE A 160 -19.98 -39.31 47.90
CA ILE A 160 -19.88 -40.73 47.52
C ILE A 160 -19.04 -41.49 48.55
N GLU A 161 -17.91 -40.92 48.96
CA GLU A 161 -17.04 -41.51 49.98
C GLU A 161 -17.73 -41.61 51.34
N GLU A 162 -18.43 -40.57 51.77
CA GLU A 162 -19.26 -40.58 53.00
C GLU A 162 -20.35 -41.66 52.95
N LEU A 163 -21.05 -41.79 51.81
CA LEU A 163 -22.09 -42.81 51.64
C LEU A 163 -21.49 -44.23 51.64
N LYS A 164 -20.36 -44.44 50.97
CA LYS A 164 -19.62 -45.71 51.01
C LYS A 164 -19.17 -46.06 52.42
N ALA A 165 -18.63 -45.10 53.17
CA ALA A 165 -18.22 -45.30 54.56
C ALA A 165 -19.41 -45.69 55.45
N LYS A 166 -20.54 -44.98 55.33
CA LYS A 166 -21.78 -45.31 56.08
C LYS A 166 -22.35 -46.68 55.76
N ILE A 167 -22.25 -47.14 54.51
CA ILE A 167 -22.66 -48.50 54.12
C ILE A 167 -21.72 -49.53 54.74
N LYS A 168 -20.41 -49.25 54.78
CA LYS A 168 -19.38 -50.15 55.30
C LYS A 168 -19.38 -50.28 56.83
N GLU A 169 -19.84 -49.27 57.57
CA GLU A 169 -20.08 -49.35 59.03
C GLU A 169 -21.34 -50.14 59.40
N LYS A 170 -22.26 -50.33 58.44
CA LYS A 170 -23.56 -50.98 58.68
C LYS A 170 -23.56 -52.49 58.46
N TYR A 171 -22.44 -53.04 57.97
CA TYR A 171 -22.18 -54.46 57.73
C TYR A 171 -20.88 -54.85 58.43
#